data_AF-A0A1B6DZE7-F1
#
_entry.id   AF-A0A1B6DZE7-F1
#
_cell.length_a   1.000
_cell.length_b   1.000
_cell.length_c   1.000
_cell.angle_alpha   90.00
_cell.angle_beta   90.00
_cell.angle_gamma   90.00
#
_symmetry.space_group_name_H-M   'P 1'
#
loop_
_entity.id
_entity.type
_entity.pdbx_description
1 polymer ?
#
loop_
_entity_poly.entity_id
_entity_poly.type
_entity_poly.pdbx_seq_one_letter_code
_entity_poly.pdbx_strand_id
1 'polypeptide(L)'
;MKQFEVACQNQQRQLQRLRNCAKNHYFDSKTSKIIENFIQFLEWQDETGIKGDSVIDCLSQACHKHWSEAKGIPTSPLTLTNQQNISDKQFQWTAVTARAELKAWGDVENLFIAKSWLGGRKVKSSLSMEHIITQLHKFGAPSSILNGYMQFIDNVDRRLNIARTLHCHKTIIDVYVSQRDRQSLVSYKSSLHPQSEEYFYAENALRSPAIKWRN
;
A
#
# COMPACT_ATOMS: atom_id res chain seq x y z
N MET A 1 27.84 -36.50 18.84
CA MET A 1 26.99 -35.33 19.14
C MET A 1 27.39 -34.06 18.38
N LYS A 2 28.65 -33.61 18.39
CA LYS A 2 29.10 -32.41 17.65
C LYS A 2 28.84 -32.44 16.12
N GLN A 3 28.92 -33.61 15.48
CA GLN A 3 28.60 -33.75 14.04
C GLN A 3 27.10 -33.59 13.72
N PHE A 4 26.20 -33.82 14.69
CA PHE A 4 24.76 -33.62 14.53
C PHE A 4 24.39 -32.14 14.61
N GLU A 5 25.04 -31.37 15.49
CA GLU A 5 24.87 -29.91 15.54
C GLU A 5 25.35 -29.22 14.26
N VAL A 6 26.52 -29.62 13.73
CA VAL A 6 27.06 -29.08 12.47
C VAL A 6 26.19 -29.47 11.26
N ALA A 7 25.60 -30.67 11.25
CA ALA A 7 24.65 -31.09 10.22
C ALA A 7 23.30 -30.32 10.28
N CYS A 8 22.94 -29.80 11.45
CA CYS A 8 21.79 -28.92 11.66
C CYS A 8 22.12 -27.43 11.45
N GLN A 9 23.35 -27.06 11.09
CA GLN A 9 23.73 -25.68 10.76
C GLN A 9 23.87 -25.45 9.26
N ASN A 10 24.00 -26.51 8.46
CA ASN A 10 24.10 -26.40 7.02
C ASN A 10 22.69 -26.34 6.39
N GLN A 11 22.29 -25.15 5.96
CA GLN A 11 20.96 -24.87 5.39
C GLN A 11 20.64 -25.77 4.19
N GLN A 12 21.61 -26.05 3.32
CA GLN A 12 21.44 -26.96 2.18
C GLN A 12 21.18 -28.42 2.62
N ARG A 13 21.88 -28.90 3.66
CA ARG A 13 21.62 -30.25 4.21
C ARG A 13 20.26 -30.31 4.92
N GLN A 14 19.84 -29.26 5.59
CA GLN A 14 18.51 -29.19 6.21
C GLN A 14 17.40 -29.22 5.15
N LEU A 15 17.54 -28.42 4.09
CA LEU A 15 16.65 -28.44 2.92
C LEU A 15 16.57 -29.82 2.29
N GLN A 16 17.71 -30.49 2.10
CA GLN A 16 17.74 -31.85 1.56
C GLN A 16 17.03 -32.86 2.46
N ARG A 17 17.19 -32.76 3.79
CA ARG A 17 16.47 -33.62 4.74
C ARG A 17 14.97 -33.34 4.74
N LEU A 18 14.57 -32.07 4.64
CA LEU A 18 13.17 -31.67 4.55
C LEU A 18 12.52 -32.20 3.27
N ARG A 19 13.20 -32.11 2.12
CA ARG A 19 12.76 -32.72 0.84
C ARG A 19 12.55 -34.23 0.97
N ASN A 20 13.50 -34.94 1.58
CA ASN A 20 13.38 -36.38 1.79
C ASN A 20 12.22 -36.73 2.73
N CYS A 21 12.01 -35.94 3.79
CA CYS A 21 10.90 -36.12 4.70
C CYS A 21 9.55 -35.90 3.99
N ALA A 22 9.44 -34.81 3.23
CA ALA A 22 8.27 -34.48 2.40
C ALA A 22 7.87 -35.67 1.51
N LYS A 23 8.83 -36.21 0.77
CA LYS A 23 8.63 -37.30 -0.18
C LYS A 23 8.20 -38.62 0.46
N ASN A 24 8.70 -38.92 1.66
CA ASN A 24 8.54 -40.24 2.28
C ASN A 24 7.42 -40.33 3.31
N HIS A 25 6.94 -39.19 3.84
CA HIS A 25 5.98 -39.18 4.96
C HIS A 25 4.69 -38.41 4.69
N TYR A 26 4.63 -37.62 3.62
CA TYR A 26 3.45 -36.83 3.28
C TYR A 26 2.87 -37.29 1.94
N PHE A 27 1.74 -38.00 2.03
CA PHE A 27 1.08 -38.62 0.88
C PHE A 27 -0.21 -37.88 0.50
N ASP A 28 -0.76 -37.05 1.40
CA ASP A 28 -1.89 -36.20 1.07
C ASP A 28 -1.43 -34.99 0.24
N SER A 29 -2.21 -34.62 -0.78
CA SER A 29 -1.81 -33.62 -1.78
C SER A 29 -1.70 -32.20 -1.22
N LYS A 30 -2.36 -31.89 -0.11
CA LYS A 30 -2.41 -30.54 0.45
C LYS A 30 -1.18 -30.27 1.31
N THR A 31 -0.85 -31.19 2.22
CA THR A 31 0.30 -31.08 3.12
C THR A 31 1.60 -31.12 2.32
N SER A 32 1.69 -31.99 1.30
CA SER A 32 2.87 -32.03 0.42
C SER A 32 3.09 -30.70 -0.30
N LYS A 33 2.03 -30.06 -0.81
CA LYS A 33 2.13 -28.75 -1.46
C LYS A 33 2.59 -27.63 -0.51
N ILE A 34 2.15 -27.66 0.76
CA ILE A 34 2.59 -26.69 1.76
C ILE A 34 4.10 -26.84 2.03
N ILE A 35 4.57 -28.07 2.18
CA ILE A 35 5.98 -28.35 2.44
C ILE A 35 6.84 -27.99 1.22
N GLU A 36 6.38 -28.31 0.00
CA GLU A 36 7.05 -27.92 -1.24
C GLU A 36 7.19 -26.40 -1.36
N ASN A 37 6.11 -25.64 -1.10
CA ASN A 37 6.16 -24.17 -1.11
C ASN A 37 7.15 -23.64 -0.06
N PHE A 38 7.18 -24.23 1.13
CA PHE A 38 8.10 -23.82 2.19
C PHE A 38 9.57 -24.12 1.82
N ILE A 39 9.84 -25.28 1.22
CA ILE A 39 11.17 -25.62 0.69
C ILE A 39 11.60 -24.61 -0.38
N GLN A 40 10.72 -24.29 -1.34
CA GLN A 40 11.00 -23.29 -2.39
C GLN A 40 11.27 -21.91 -1.80
N PHE A 41 10.55 -21.51 -0.74
CA PHE A 41 10.81 -20.27 -0.04
C PHE A 41 12.19 -20.23 0.62
N LEU A 42 12.56 -21.29 1.34
CA LEU A 42 13.87 -21.40 1.99
C LEU A 42 15.03 -21.41 0.98
N GLU A 43 14.84 -22.01 -0.19
CA GLU A 43 15.79 -21.99 -1.31
C GLU A 43 15.94 -20.59 -1.88
N TRP A 44 14.82 -19.90 -2.10
CA TRP A 44 14.83 -18.49 -2.52
C TRP A 44 15.56 -17.59 -1.52
N GLN A 45 15.39 -17.81 -0.21
CA GLN A 45 16.12 -17.07 0.83
C GLN A 45 17.62 -17.38 0.84
N ASP A 46 18.03 -18.57 0.40
CA ASP A 46 19.45 -18.93 0.23
C ASP A 46 20.05 -18.24 -1.00
N GLU A 47 19.34 -18.29 -2.13
CA GLU A 47 19.76 -17.69 -3.40
C GLU A 47 19.86 -16.16 -3.34
N THR A 48 18.86 -15.50 -2.77
CA THR A 48 18.76 -14.04 -2.77
C THR A 48 19.49 -13.36 -1.61
N GLY A 49 19.79 -14.11 -0.55
CA GLY A 49 20.30 -13.58 0.71
C GLY A 49 19.28 -12.77 1.53
N ILE A 50 18.03 -12.63 1.08
CA ILE A 50 16.97 -11.96 1.85
C ILE A 50 16.45 -12.93 2.91
N LYS A 51 16.70 -12.63 4.19
CA LYS A 51 16.27 -13.45 5.33
C LYS A 51 15.10 -12.81 6.07
N GLY A 52 14.13 -13.61 6.51
CA GLY A 52 12.97 -13.16 7.27
C GLY A 52 12.15 -14.34 7.80
N ASP A 53 11.33 -14.09 8.81
CA ASP A 53 10.55 -15.12 9.50
C ASP A 53 9.36 -15.60 8.66
N SER A 54 8.88 -14.76 7.74
CA SER A 54 7.78 -15.07 6.83
C SER A 54 8.03 -14.58 5.41
N VAL A 55 7.25 -15.11 4.46
CA VAL A 55 7.20 -14.63 3.06
C VAL A 55 6.86 -13.13 3.01
N ILE A 56 6.00 -12.64 3.91
CA ILE A 56 5.59 -11.23 3.95
C ILE A 56 6.72 -10.33 4.45
N ASP A 57 7.53 -10.79 5.41
CA ASP A 57 8.70 -10.03 5.89
C ASP A 57 9.76 -9.91 4.79
N CYS A 58 10.01 -11.02 4.07
CA CYS A 58 10.88 -11.01 2.91
C CYS A 58 10.33 -10.12 1.79
N LEU A 59 9.02 -10.15 1.54
CA LEU A 59 8.37 -9.27 0.58
C LEU A 59 8.50 -7.80 0.99
N SER A 60 8.36 -7.47 2.27
CA SER A 60 8.56 -6.11 2.78
C SER A 60 9.99 -5.64 2.50
N GLN A 61 10.99 -6.48 2.77
CA GLN A 61 12.39 -6.17 2.48
C GLN A 61 12.66 -6.02 0.98
N ALA A 62 12.09 -6.89 0.14
CA ALA A 62 12.15 -6.76 -1.31
C ALA A 62 11.53 -5.44 -1.77
N CYS A 63 10.35 -5.07 -1.27
CA CYS A 63 9.69 -3.80 -1.57
C CYS A 63 10.49 -2.58 -1.11
N HIS A 64 11.29 -2.70 -0.03
CA HIS A 64 12.17 -1.64 0.43
C HIS A 64 13.39 -1.45 -0.48
N LYS A 65 14.10 -2.54 -0.78
CA LYS A 65 15.45 -2.50 -1.36
C LYS A 65 15.51 -2.78 -2.85
N HIS A 66 14.54 -3.53 -3.38
CA HIS A 66 14.56 -4.11 -4.73
C HIS A 66 13.34 -3.69 -5.56
N TRP A 67 12.66 -2.61 -5.19
CA TRP A 67 11.40 -2.17 -5.81
C TRP A 67 11.48 -1.97 -7.33
N SER A 68 12.58 -1.41 -7.82
CA SER A 68 12.76 -1.09 -9.24
C SER A 68 13.17 -2.29 -10.10
N GLU A 69 13.38 -3.46 -9.51
CA GLU A 69 13.79 -4.66 -10.23
C GLU A 69 12.63 -5.26 -11.02
N ALA A 70 12.91 -5.60 -12.28
CA ALA A 70 11.94 -6.20 -13.18
C ALA A 70 11.52 -7.61 -12.72
N LYS A 71 10.29 -8.00 -13.08
CA LYS A 71 9.81 -9.37 -12.92
C LYS A 71 10.75 -10.33 -13.66
N GLY A 72 11.11 -11.43 -13.01
CA GLY A 72 12.12 -12.39 -13.47
C GLY A 72 13.44 -12.31 -12.69
N ILE A 73 13.75 -11.16 -12.09
CA ILE A 73 14.88 -11.04 -11.16
C ILE A 73 14.48 -11.68 -9.82
N PRO A 74 15.28 -12.60 -9.22
CA PRO A 74 14.91 -13.31 -8.00
C PRO A 74 14.52 -12.40 -6.82
N THR A 75 15.24 -11.29 -6.62
CA THR A 75 15.01 -10.31 -5.54
C THR A 75 13.85 -9.35 -5.81
N SER A 76 13.28 -9.34 -7.02
CA SER A 76 12.15 -8.46 -7.35
C SER A 76 10.90 -8.83 -6.54
N PRO A 77 10.18 -7.83 -5.96
CA PRO A 77 8.92 -8.06 -5.25
C PRO A 77 7.88 -8.80 -6.11
N LEU A 78 7.85 -8.52 -7.41
CA LEU A 78 6.93 -9.15 -8.34
C LEU A 78 7.27 -10.62 -8.57
N THR A 79 8.56 -10.97 -8.64
CA THR A 79 8.99 -12.37 -8.78
C THR A 79 8.59 -13.17 -7.53
N LEU A 80 8.93 -12.67 -6.34
CA LEU A 80 8.58 -13.32 -5.07
C LEU A 80 7.06 -13.49 -4.92
N THR A 81 6.29 -12.46 -5.25
CA THR A 81 4.81 -12.50 -5.22
C THR A 81 4.25 -13.62 -6.07
N ASN A 82 4.77 -13.79 -7.30
CA ASN A 82 4.32 -14.85 -8.20
C ASN A 82 4.76 -16.24 -7.71
N GLN A 83 6.01 -16.41 -7.27
CA GLN A 83 6.54 -17.69 -6.82
C GLN A 83 5.82 -18.21 -5.57
N GLN A 84 5.55 -17.32 -4.62
CA GLN A 84 4.92 -17.67 -3.34
C GLN A 84 3.39 -17.54 -3.35
N ASN A 85 2.78 -17.32 -4.52
CA ASN A 85 1.34 -17.17 -4.70
C ASN A 85 0.71 -16.14 -3.73
N ILE A 86 1.40 -15.02 -3.51
CA ILE A 86 0.93 -13.95 -2.62
C ILE A 86 -0.25 -13.25 -3.30
N SER A 87 -1.36 -13.09 -2.57
CA SER A 87 -2.54 -12.41 -3.12
C SER A 87 -2.25 -10.94 -3.44
N ASP A 88 -2.93 -10.39 -4.44
CA ASP A 88 -2.83 -8.97 -4.78
C ASP A 88 -3.07 -8.05 -3.58
N LYS A 89 -3.97 -8.45 -2.66
CA LYS A 89 -4.27 -7.68 -1.45
C LYS A 89 -3.08 -7.66 -0.49
N GLN A 90 -2.46 -8.82 -0.24
CA GLN A 90 -1.26 -8.92 0.60
C GLN A 90 -0.07 -8.19 -0.03
N PHE A 91 0.12 -8.34 -1.35
CA PHE A 91 1.17 -7.64 -2.08
C PHE A 91 0.98 -6.13 -1.98
N GLN A 92 -0.20 -5.62 -2.34
CA GLN A 92 -0.45 -4.18 -2.32
C GLN A 92 -0.34 -3.59 -0.92
N TRP A 93 -0.81 -4.28 0.12
CA TRP A 93 -0.68 -3.83 1.51
C TRP A 93 0.79 -3.77 1.97
N THR A 94 1.56 -4.80 1.63
CA THR A 94 2.99 -4.86 1.98
C THR A 94 3.77 -3.79 1.23
N ALA A 95 3.53 -3.66 -0.08
CA ALA A 95 4.19 -2.69 -0.94
C ALA A 95 3.87 -1.24 -0.54
N VAL A 96 2.60 -0.88 -0.31
CA VAL A 96 2.26 0.49 0.12
C VAL A 96 2.91 0.85 1.45
N THR A 97 2.96 -0.11 2.39
CA THR A 97 3.58 0.11 3.70
C THR A 97 5.08 0.39 3.53
N ALA A 98 5.81 -0.50 2.85
CA ALA A 98 7.24 -0.35 2.61
C ALA A 98 7.60 0.91 1.81
N ARG A 99 6.84 1.22 0.75
CA ARG A 99 7.11 2.42 -0.05
C ARG A 99 6.75 3.70 0.70
N ALA A 100 5.72 3.68 1.57
CA ALA A 100 5.35 4.82 2.39
C ALA A 100 6.36 5.10 3.53
N GLU A 101 6.95 4.06 4.13
CA GLU A 101 8.06 4.20 5.09
C GLU A 101 9.24 4.97 4.49
N LEU A 102 9.50 4.75 3.20
CA LEU A 102 10.53 5.46 2.42
C LEU A 102 10.06 6.81 1.85
N LYS A 103 8.83 7.23 2.14
CA LYS A 103 8.17 8.43 1.56
C LYS A 103 8.20 8.44 0.02
N ALA A 104 8.23 7.26 -0.60
CA ALA A 104 8.30 7.09 -2.04
C ALA A 104 6.91 7.22 -2.68
N TRP A 105 6.30 8.40 -2.57
CA TRP A 105 4.90 8.64 -2.97
C TRP A 105 4.63 8.39 -4.46
N GLY A 106 5.62 8.62 -5.31
CA GLY A 106 5.53 8.31 -6.75
C GLY A 106 5.40 6.80 -7.01
N ASP A 107 6.07 5.97 -6.23
CA ASP A 107 5.96 4.51 -6.33
C ASP A 107 4.58 4.03 -5.88
N VAL A 108 4.07 4.62 -4.79
CA VAL A 108 2.71 4.36 -4.32
C VAL A 108 1.69 4.76 -5.40
N GLU A 109 1.87 5.92 -6.05
CA GLU A 109 0.98 6.33 -7.14
C GLU A 109 1.02 5.34 -8.30
N ASN A 110 2.21 4.93 -8.73
CA ASN A 110 2.37 3.94 -9.80
C ASN A 110 1.82 2.56 -9.42
N LEU A 111 1.79 2.20 -8.13
CA LEU A 111 1.21 0.96 -7.63
C LEU A 111 -0.31 0.94 -7.80
N PHE A 112 -1.00 2.05 -7.46
CA PHE A 112 -2.47 2.08 -7.41
C PHE A 112 -3.15 2.78 -8.57
N ILE A 113 -2.44 3.62 -9.32
CA ILE A 113 -3.02 4.47 -10.34
C ILE A 113 -2.36 4.17 -11.69
N ALA A 114 -3.18 3.77 -12.65
CA ALA A 114 -2.78 3.67 -14.05
C ALA A 114 -3.08 5.01 -14.76
N LYS A 115 -2.08 5.54 -15.48
CA LYS A 115 -2.27 6.67 -16.39
C LYS A 115 -2.75 6.13 -17.74
N SER A 116 -3.89 6.61 -18.24
CA SER A 116 -4.34 6.32 -19.59
C SER A 116 -3.62 7.25 -20.57
N TRP A 117 -3.52 6.79 -21.82
CA TRP A 117 -2.90 7.57 -22.90
C TRP A 117 -3.56 8.93 -23.15
N LEU A 118 -4.85 9.09 -22.82
CA LEU A 118 -5.59 10.37 -22.88
C LEU A 118 -5.51 11.18 -21.57
N GLY A 119 -4.56 10.88 -20.68
CA GLY A 119 -4.36 11.61 -19.43
C GLY A 119 -5.36 11.29 -18.32
N GLY A 120 -6.27 10.34 -18.54
CA GLY A 120 -7.18 9.84 -17.51
C GLY A 120 -6.45 9.01 -16.46
N ARG A 121 -6.98 9.00 -15.23
CA ARG A 121 -6.44 8.19 -14.12
C ARG A 121 -7.43 7.07 -13.79
N LYS A 122 -6.96 5.83 -13.73
CA LYS A 122 -7.75 4.67 -13.33
C LYS A 122 -7.15 4.01 -12.10
N VAL A 123 -7.99 3.72 -11.10
CA VAL A 123 -7.59 2.97 -9.92
C VAL A 123 -7.44 1.49 -10.27
N LYS A 124 -6.32 0.90 -9.87
CA LYS A 124 -5.99 -0.53 -10.00
C LYS A 124 -5.65 -1.11 -8.62
N SER A 125 -6.62 -1.13 -7.72
CA SER A 125 -6.41 -1.58 -6.34
C SER A 125 -7.32 -2.73 -5.93
N SER A 126 -6.75 -3.69 -5.21
CA SER A 126 -7.44 -4.70 -4.42
C SER A 126 -7.70 -4.22 -2.97
N LEU A 127 -7.14 -3.08 -2.59
CA LEU A 127 -7.40 -2.37 -1.34
C LEU A 127 -8.47 -1.29 -1.57
N SER A 128 -9.22 -0.99 -0.51
CA SER A 128 -10.12 0.17 -0.55
C SER A 128 -9.30 1.46 -0.49
N MET A 129 -9.80 2.50 -1.14
CA MET A 129 -9.10 3.79 -1.20
C MET A 129 -8.91 4.39 0.20
N GLU A 130 -9.85 4.14 1.10
CA GLU A 130 -9.80 4.55 2.50
C GLU A 130 -8.62 3.93 3.24
N HIS A 131 -8.34 2.64 3.02
CA HIS A 131 -7.20 1.97 3.63
C HIS A 131 -5.87 2.53 3.11
N ILE A 132 -5.80 2.81 1.81
CA ILE A 132 -4.60 3.42 1.19
C ILE A 132 -4.35 4.79 1.81
N ILE A 133 -5.36 5.66 1.83
CA ILE A 133 -5.25 7.02 2.38
C ILE A 133 -4.86 6.99 3.87
N THR A 134 -5.50 6.13 4.66
CA THR A 134 -5.20 5.99 6.09
C THR A 134 -3.74 5.54 6.30
N GLN A 135 -3.26 4.60 5.48
CA GLN A 135 -1.88 4.13 5.56
C GLN A 135 -0.89 5.22 5.15
N LEU A 136 -1.18 5.99 4.10
CA LEU A 136 -0.34 7.11 3.70
C LEU A 136 -0.29 8.21 4.77
N HIS A 137 -1.44 8.53 5.37
CA HIS A 137 -1.51 9.48 6.47
C HIS A 137 -0.67 9.01 7.67
N LYS A 138 -0.75 7.71 8.03
CA LYS A 138 0.07 7.12 9.11
C LYS A 138 1.57 7.35 8.92
N PHE A 139 2.06 7.33 7.68
CA PHE A 139 3.47 7.58 7.34
C PHE A 139 3.78 9.04 6.99
N GLY A 140 2.87 9.97 7.30
CA GLY A 140 3.11 11.41 7.15
C GLY A 140 3.10 11.89 5.69
N ALA A 141 2.29 11.26 4.83
CA ALA A 141 2.09 11.77 3.49
C ALA A 141 1.53 13.20 3.50
N PRO A 142 2.06 14.12 2.68
CA PRO A 142 1.54 15.48 2.59
C PRO A 142 0.06 15.53 2.19
N SER A 143 -0.67 16.55 2.65
CA SER A 143 -2.08 16.72 2.33
C SER A 143 -2.35 16.76 0.83
N SER A 144 -1.43 17.30 0.02
CA SER A 144 -1.52 17.27 -1.45
C SER A 144 -1.58 15.85 -2.02
N ILE A 145 -0.79 14.92 -1.47
CA ILE A 145 -0.83 13.51 -1.83
C ILE A 145 -2.17 12.89 -1.42
N LEU A 146 -2.58 13.08 -0.16
CA LEU A 146 -3.84 12.53 0.36
C LEU A 146 -5.06 13.01 -0.44
N ASN A 147 -5.13 14.30 -0.75
CA ASN A 147 -6.19 14.90 -1.58
C ASN A 147 -6.25 14.26 -2.98
N GLY A 148 -5.10 13.94 -3.56
CA GLY A 148 -5.00 13.24 -4.85
C GLY A 148 -5.62 11.84 -4.85
N TYR A 149 -5.73 11.19 -3.69
CA TYR A 149 -6.42 9.90 -3.55
C TYR A 149 -7.89 10.04 -3.13
N MET A 150 -8.23 11.08 -2.35
CA MET A 150 -9.61 11.34 -1.89
C MET A 150 -10.61 11.45 -3.04
N GLN A 151 -10.19 11.97 -4.19
CA GLN A 151 -11.05 12.09 -5.39
C GLN A 151 -11.58 10.75 -5.91
N PHE A 152 -10.95 9.63 -5.55
CA PHE A 152 -11.38 8.28 -5.94
C PHE A 152 -12.37 7.64 -4.96
N ILE A 153 -12.83 8.38 -3.94
CA ILE A 153 -13.94 7.96 -3.08
C ILE A 153 -15.22 8.58 -3.65
N ASP A 154 -16.05 7.77 -4.30
CA ASP A 154 -17.26 8.25 -4.98
C ASP A 154 -18.31 8.80 -4.01
N ASN A 155 -18.53 8.09 -2.90
CA ASN A 155 -19.52 8.51 -1.91
C ASN A 155 -19.03 9.77 -1.16
N VAL A 156 -19.77 10.86 -1.33
CA VAL A 156 -19.39 12.18 -0.82
C VAL A 156 -19.35 12.22 0.71
N ASP A 157 -20.31 11.60 1.38
CA ASP A 157 -20.38 11.58 2.85
C ASP A 157 -19.20 10.80 3.45
N ARG A 158 -18.85 9.66 2.85
CA ARG A 158 -17.68 8.86 3.24
C ARG A 158 -16.39 9.65 3.01
N ARG A 159 -16.26 10.34 1.87
CA ARG A 159 -15.11 11.18 1.56
C ARG A 159 -14.96 12.32 2.57
N LEU A 160 -16.06 13.01 2.92
CA LEU A 160 -16.07 14.04 3.97
C LEU A 160 -15.69 13.48 5.34
N ASN A 161 -16.23 12.33 5.71
CA ASN A 161 -15.93 11.71 7.00
C ASN A 161 -14.44 11.44 7.16
N ILE A 162 -13.81 10.82 6.16
CA ILE A 162 -12.37 10.50 6.22
C ILE A 162 -11.52 11.76 6.17
N ALA A 163 -11.89 12.74 5.33
CA ALA A 163 -11.18 14.01 5.29
C ALA A 163 -11.23 14.75 6.63
N ARG A 164 -12.32 14.63 7.40
CA ARG A 164 -12.41 15.18 8.76
C ARG A 164 -11.52 14.41 9.73
N THR A 165 -11.59 13.09 9.72
CA THR A 165 -10.77 12.22 10.59
C THR A 165 -9.26 12.43 10.38
N LEU A 166 -8.84 12.69 9.14
CA LEU A 166 -7.44 12.87 8.78
C LEU A 166 -7.02 14.34 8.66
N HIS A 167 -7.89 15.28 9.07
CA HIS A 167 -7.64 16.73 8.99
C HIS A 167 -7.24 17.24 7.58
N CYS A 168 -7.75 16.60 6.52
CA CYS A 168 -7.56 17.03 5.13
C CYS A 168 -8.51 18.18 4.77
N HIS A 169 -8.26 19.36 5.31
CA HIS A 169 -9.16 20.52 5.19
C HIS A 169 -9.46 20.95 3.76
N LYS A 170 -8.47 20.90 2.85
CA LYS A 170 -8.65 21.25 1.44
C LYS A 170 -9.72 20.38 0.77
N THR A 171 -9.68 19.05 0.99
CA THR A 171 -10.70 18.14 0.46
C THR A 171 -12.09 18.51 0.95
N ILE A 172 -12.24 18.88 2.23
CA ILE A 172 -13.55 19.27 2.80
C ILE A 172 -14.09 20.52 2.11
N ILE A 173 -13.23 21.52 1.93
CA ILE A 173 -13.58 22.78 1.24
C ILE A 173 -13.96 22.50 -0.21
N ASP A 174 -13.18 21.71 -0.93
CA ASP A 174 -13.43 21.36 -2.33
C ASP A 174 -14.75 20.60 -2.51
N VAL A 175 -15.10 19.73 -1.55
CA VAL A 175 -16.41 19.05 -1.55
C VAL A 175 -17.55 20.05 -1.39
N TYR A 176 -17.50 20.96 -0.42
CA TYR A 176 -18.58 21.96 -0.25
C TYR A 176 -18.71 22.89 -1.45
N VAL A 177 -17.58 23.28 -2.05
CA VAL A 177 -17.56 24.02 -3.32
C VAL A 177 -18.24 23.23 -4.43
N SER A 178 -17.92 21.94 -4.58
CA SER A 178 -18.51 21.09 -5.62
C SER A 178 -20.02 20.89 -5.45
N GLN A 179 -20.50 20.80 -4.21
CA GLN A 179 -21.91 20.71 -3.86
C GLN A 179 -22.63 22.07 -3.94
N ARG A 180 -21.86 23.17 -4.06
CA ARG A 180 -22.34 24.55 -3.99
C ARG A 180 -23.04 24.86 -2.66
N ASP A 181 -22.62 24.18 -1.60
CA ASP A 181 -23.17 24.35 -0.25
C ASP A 181 -22.43 25.47 0.48
N ARG A 182 -22.99 26.68 0.37
CA ARG A 182 -22.41 27.87 0.97
C ARG A 182 -22.48 27.83 2.49
N GLN A 183 -23.60 27.35 3.04
CA GLN A 183 -23.88 27.33 4.48
C GLN A 183 -22.86 26.43 5.19
N SER A 184 -22.64 25.22 4.67
CA SER A 184 -21.66 24.29 5.24
C SER A 184 -20.24 24.81 5.13
N LEU A 185 -19.87 25.47 4.03
CA LEU A 185 -18.53 26.05 3.89
C LEU A 185 -18.29 27.22 4.86
N VAL A 186 -19.29 28.08 5.08
CA VAL A 186 -19.20 29.17 6.07
C VAL A 186 -19.03 28.61 7.48
N SER A 187 -19.87 27.63 7.85
CA SER A 187 -19.78 26.96 9.15
C SER A 187 -18.42 26.28 9.33
N TYR A 188 -17.95 25.56 8.32
CA TYR A 188 -16.65 24.89 8.38
C TYR A 188 -15.50 25.89 8.49
N LYS A 189 -15.51 27.00 7.73
CA LYS A 189 -14.50 28.07 7.85
C LYS A 189 -14.40 28.60 9.27
N SER A 190 -15.52 28.77 9.99
CA SER A 190 -15.49 29.26 11.38
C SER A 190 -14.83 28.28 12.36
N SER A 191 -14.68 27.01 12.00
CA SER A 191 -13.95 26.01 12.79
C SER A 191 -12.45 25.96 12.50
N LEU A 192 -12.00 26.59 11.41
CA LEU A 192 -10.59 26.64 11.04
C LEU A 192 -9.85 27.68 11.88
N HIS A 193 -8.55 27.46 12.09
CA HIS A 193 -7.71 28.44 12.76
C HIS A 193 -7.67 29.75 11.95
N PRO A 194 -7.99 30.92 12.55
CA PRO A 194 -7.93 32.19 11.84
C PRO A 194 -6.55 32.41 11.19
N GLN A 195 -6.53 32.93 9.97
CA GLN A 195 -5.31 33.21 9.20
C GLN A 195 -4.47 31.97 8.82
N SER A 196 -4.97 30.75 8.99
CA SER A 196 -4.34 29.56 8.41
C SER A 196 -4.49 29.55 6.88
N GLU A 197 -3.69 28.75 6.18
CA GLU A 197 -3.77 28.58 4.73
C GLU A 197 -5.18 28.10 4.32
N GLU A 198 -5.74 27.17 5.09
CA GLU A 198 -7.06 26.59 4.88
C GLU A 198 -8.18 27.61 5.09
N TYR A 199 -8.02 28.50 6.08
CA TYR A 199 -8.96 29.59 6.32
C TYR A 199 -9.03 30.52 5.11
N PHE A 200 -7.86 30.94 4.59
CA PHE A 200 -7.79 31.78 3.39
C PHE A 200 -8.31 31.04 2.15
N TYR A 201 -8.04 29.74 2.03
CA TYR A 201 -8.57 28.92 0.94
C TYR A 201 -10.11 28.89 0.94
N ALA A 202 -10.72 28.65 2.11
CA ALA A 202 -12.18 28.70 2.27
C ALA A 202 -12.76 30.09 2.00
N GLU A 203 -12.10 31.14 2.48
CA GLU A 203 -12.51 32.52 2.25
C GLU A 203 -12.47 32.91 0.77
N ASN A 204 -11.38 32.57 0.07
CA ASN A 204 -11.23 32.81 -1.35
C ASN A 204 -12.28 32.06 -2.16
N ALA A 205 -12.58 30.81 -1.79
CA ALA A 205 -13.67 30.06 -2.40
C ALA A 205 -15.03 30.77 -2.22
N LEU A 206 -15.36 31.20 -1.00
CA LEU A 206 -16.63 31.90 -0.70
C LEU A 206 -16.82 33.22 -1.46
N ARG A 207 -15.71 33.91 -1.77
CA ARG A 207 -15.68 35.19 -2.51
C ARG A 207 -15.61 35.00 -4.03
N SER A 208 -15.38 33.78 -4.51
CA SER A 208 -15.22 33.52 -5.95
C SER A 208 -16.54 33.79 -6.70
N PRO A 209 -16.56 34.74 -7.65
CA PRO A 209 -17.76 35.03 -8.45
C PRO A 209 -18.10 33.90 -9.43
N ALA A 210 -17.18 32.96 -9.67
CA ALA A 210 -17.39 31.82 -10.56
C ALA A 210 -18.32 30.76 -9.97
N ILE A 211 -18.51 30.74 -8.64
CA ILE A 211 -19.30 29.72 -7.96
C ILE A 211 -20.74 30.20 -7.79
N LYS A 212 -21.67 29.52 -8.45
CA LYS A 212 -23.11 29.73 -8.29
C LYS A 212 -23.62 28.93 -7.09
N TRP A 213 -23.60 29.54 -5.91
CA TRP A 213 -24.05 28.94 -4.65
C TRP A 213 -25.52 28.52 -4.69
N ARG A 214 -25.85 27.39 -4.04
CA ARG A 214 -27.23 27.05 -3.71
C ARG A 214 -27.59 27.86 -2.46
N ASN A 215 -28.66 28.65 -2.55
CA ASN A 215 -29.22 29.37 -1.41
C ASN A 215 -29.97 28.40 -0.51
#